data_AF-A0A0G1YDG3-F1
#
_entry.id   AF-A0A0G1YDG3-F1
#
_cell.length_a   1.000
_cell.length_b   1.000
_cell.length_c   1.000
_cell.angle_alpha   90.00
_cell.angle_beta   90.00
_cell.angle_gamma   90.00
#
_symmetry.space_group_name_H-M   'P 1'
#
loop_
_entity.id
_entity.type
_entity.pdbx_description
1 polymer ?
#
loop_
_entity_poly.entity_id
_entity_poly.type
_entity_poly.pdbx_seq_one_letter_code
_entity_poly.pdbx_strand_id
1 'polypeptide(L)'
;MISVGIALGLFLLGSALGSFAAATVWRLRVRQLADDKKEGLTIEVSEKTQVTRLATRSKTSAFQDRSICLHCGRELRAYDLIPIVSWVSTRGKCRTCKKPIGKMEILAEVLVGASFVVSYLVWPYMFDTQGIVYLVIWCIMLVLLAIHWMYDARWFLLLDRITILIAILALIFVSLRLADIPAPLLGGELLGIGITLAVLPGFYGLLYVISRGGWIGFGDVKLLVPFALMLPSWEYGVLLIFLANLIGCLVLLPAMVSKKLSRTSRVPFGPFLIAAFVITVLFGQNILDFYIGTVLF
;
A
#
# COMPACT_ATOMS: atom_id res chain seq x y z
N MET A 1 -29.24 -3.98 2.74
CA MET A 1 -29.00 -5.19 1.91
C MET A 1 -27.74 -4.97 1.11
N ILE A 2 -26.77 -5.89 1.19
CA ILE A 2 -25.54 -5.82 0.37
C ILE A 2 -25.94 -6.00 -1.09
N SER A 3 -25.65 -5.01 -1.93
CA SER A 3 -25.88 -5.16 -3.37
C SER A 3 -24.74 -5.96 -3.97
N VAL A 4 -25.02 -7.21 -4.37
CA VAL A 4 -24.07 -8.08 -5.07
C VAL A 4 -23.52 -7.39 -6.32
N GLY A 5 -24.35 -6.59 -7.01
CA GLY A 5 -23.93 -5.79 -8.16
C GLY A 5 -22.88 -4.73 -7.82
N ILE A 6 -23.04 -4.03 -6.69
CA ILE A 6 -22.06 -3.03 -6.22
C ILE A 6 -20.77 -3.73 -5.82
N ALA A 7 -20.83 -4.82 -5.07
CA ALA A 7 -19.64 -5.58 -4.67
C ALA A 7 -18.86 -6.10 -5.89
N LEU A 8 -19.56 -6.63 -6.91
CA LEU A 8 -18.92 -7.06 -8.15
C LEU A 8 -18.29 -5.89 -8.91
N GLY A 9 -19.00 -4.77 -9.03
CA GLY A 9 -18.48 -3.56 -9.66
C GLY A 9 -17.21 -3.03 -8.97
N LEU A 10 -17.21 -3.00 -7.64
CA LEU A 10 -16.06 -2.60 -6.83
C LEU A 10 -14.88 -3.56 -6.97
N PHE A 11 -15.13 -4.88 -7.01
CA PHE A 11 -14.09 -5.87 -7.26
C PHE A 11 -13.42 -5.64 -8.61
N LEU A 12 -14.20 -5.49 -9.68
CA LEU A 12 -13.69 -5.26 -11.03
C LEU A 12 -12.90 -3.94 -11.13
N LEU A 13 -13.44 -2.87 -10.54
CA LEU A 13 -12.77 -1.57 -10.49
C LEU A 13 -11.45 -1.66 -9.69
N GLY A 14 -11.49 -2.26 -8.50
CA GLY A 14 -10.32 -2.45 -7.65
C GLY A 14 -9.25 -3.32 -8.33
N SER A 15 -9.64 -4.38 -9.02
CA SER A 15 -8.69 -5.20 -9.80
C SER A 15 -8.08 -4.43 -10.97
N ALA A 16 -8.85 -3.59 -11.67
CA ALA A 16 -8.32 -2.72 -12.71
C ALA A 16 -7.31 -1.70 -12.15
N LEU A 17 -7.63 -1.09 -11.02
CA LEU A 17 -6.73 -0.16 -10.32
C LEU A 17 -5.51 -0.87 -9.71
N GLY A 18 -5.63 -2.12 -9.30
CA GLY A 18 -4.50 -2.97 -8.89
C GLY A 18 -3.55 -3.25 -10.05
N SER A 19 -4.09 -3.53 -11.25
CA SER A 19 -3.28 -3.67 -12.47
C SER A 19 -2.58 -2.36 -12.82
N PHE A 20 -3.27 -1.23 -12.69
CA PHE A 20 -2.69 0.11 -12.85
C PHE A 20 -1.58 0.40 -11.83
N ALA A 21 -1.77 0.05 -10.56
CA ALA A 21 -0.76 0.18 -9.52
C ALA A 21 0.50 -0.61 -9.88
N ALA A 22 0.34 -1.88 -10.29
CA ALA A 22 1.45 -2.72 -10.72
C ALA A 22 2.22 -2.16 -11.91
N ALA A 23 1.51 -1.63 -12.92
CA ALA A 23 2.15 -0.96 -14.06
C ALA A 23 2.87 0.33 -13.64
N THR A 24 2.26 1.09 -12.72
CA THR A 24 2.83 2.35 -12.20
C THR A 24 4.12 2.11 -11.44
N VAL A 25 4.19 1.05 -10.64
CA VAL A 25 5.41 0.63 -9.91
C VAL A 25 6.60 0.50 -10.86
N TRP A 26 6.42 -0.22 -11.97
CA TRP A 26 7.48 -0.38 -12.98
C TRP A 26 7.85 0.94 -13.67
N ARG A 27 6.87 1.81 -13.96
CA ARG A 27 7.11 3.14 -14.55
C ARG A 27 7.90 4.05 -13.62
N LEU A 28 7.55 4.05 -12.33
CA LEU A 28 8.24 4.84 -11.31
C LEU A 28 9.69 4.36 -11.14
N ARG A 29 9.91 3.04 -11.10
CA ARG A 29 11.28 2.49 -10.99
C ARG A 29 12.16 2.89 -12.17
N VAL A 30 11.62 2.89 -13.39
CA VAL A 30 12.38 3.33 -14.58
C VAL A 30 12.80 4.79 -14.49
N ARG A 31 11.90 5.66 -14.03
CA ARG A 31 12.21 7.09 -13.84
C ARG A 31 13.27 7.28 -12.77
N GLN A 32 13.12 6.59 -11.63
CA GLN A 32 14.11 6.65 -10.56
C GLN A 32 15.50 6.23 -11.07
N LEU A 33 15.62 5.10 -11.77
CA LEU A 33 16.91 4.66 -12.29
C LEU A 33 17.50 5.58 -13.36
N ALA A 34 16.66 6.29 -14.11
CA ALA A 34 17.12 7.33 -15.02
C ALA A 34 17.67 8.54 -14.27
N ASP A 35 17.10 8.89 -13.13
CA ASP A 35 17.58 9.97 -12.26
C ASP A 35 18.85 9.54 -11.48
N ASP A 36 18.88 8.34 -10.90
CA ASP A 36 20.06 7.74 -10.25
C ASP A 36 21.27 7.72 -11.20
N LYS A 37 21.04 7.42 -12.49
CA LYS A 37 22.08 7.46 -13.53
C LYS A 37 22.63 8.87 -13.75
N LYS A 38 21.78 9.91 -13.72
CA LYS A 38 22.22 11.31 -13.86
C LYS A 38 23.05 11.74 -12.65
N GLU A 39 22.72 11.20 -11.47
CA GLU A 39 23.43 11.47 -10.22
C GLU A 39 24.71 10.62 -10.06
N GLY A 40 25.04 9.77 -11.04
CA GLY A 40 26.27 8.98 -11.04
C GLY A 40 26.24 7.76 -10.11
N LEU A 41 25.07 7.35 -9.62
CA LEU A 41 24.92 6.18 -8.76
C LEU A 41 25.10 4.88 -9.56
N THR A 42 25.67 3.85 -8.90
CA THR A 42 25.91 2.56 -9.53
C THR A 42 24.61 1.75 -9.62
N ILE A 43 24.26 1.32 -10.84
CA ILE A 43 23.04 0.56 -11.12
C ILE A 43 23.41 -0.91 -11.38
N GLU A 44 22.73 -1.82 -10.68
CA GLU A 44 22.87 -3.27 -10.90
C GLU A 44 22.57 -3.68 -12.35
N VAL A 45 23.35 -4.65 -12.85
CA VAL A 45 23.35 -5.07 -14.27
C VAL A 45 22.05 -5.78 -14.67
N SER A 46 21.41 -6.51 -13.74
CA SER A 46 20.14 -7.21 -13.97
C SER A 46 18.98 -6.24 -14.22
N GLU A 47 18.91 -5.16 -13.42
CA GLU A 47 17.88 -4.12 -13.52
C GLU A 47 18.06 -3.25 -14.78
N LYS A 48 19.31 -2.96 -15.15
CA LYS A 48 19.66 -2.20 -16.37
C LYS A 48 18.96 -2.76 -17.62
N THR A 49 18.84 -4.08 -17.76
CA THR A 49 18.31 -4.69 -18.98
C THR A 49 16.79 -4.49 -19.13
N GLN A 50 16.03 -4.65 -18.04
CA GLN A 50 14.58 -4.39 -18.05
C GLN A 50 14.26 -2.90 -18.17
N VAL A 51 15.08 -2.07 -17.52
CA VAL A 51 14.88 -0.62 -17.43
C VAL A 51 15.27 0.09 -18.72
N THR A 52 16.36 -0.34 -19.38
CA THR A 52 16.77 0.22 -20.67
C THR A 52 15.68 0.04 -21.72
N ARG A 53 14.98 -1.10 -21.73
CA ARG A 53 13.87 -1.35 -22.68
C ARG A 53 12.66 -0.47 -22.45
N LEU A 54 12.30 -0.20 -21.20
CA LEU A 54 11.23 0.74 -20.84
C LEU A 54 11.64 2.20 -21.14
N ALA A 55 12.87 2.58 -20.78
CA ALA A 55 13.41 3.93 -21.00
C ALA A 55 13.57 4.28 -22.49
N THR A 56 13.90 3.31 -23.35
CA THR A 56 14.10 3.54 -24.80
C THR A 56 12.80 3.98 -25.49
N ARG A 57 11.62 3.66 -24.94
CA ARG A 57 10.31 4.04 -25.50
C ARG A 57 9.51 5.06 -24.70
N SER A 58 9.85 5.34 -23.44
CA SER A 58 9.28 6.42 -22.62
C SER A 58 9.64 7.85 -23.11
N LYS A 59 9.89 8.05 -24.40
CA LYS A 59 10.11 9.38 -25.01
C LYS A 59 8.80 10.16 -25.24
N THR A 60 7.65 9.55 -25.00
CA THR A 60 6.32 10.18 -25.07
C THR A 60 5.75 10.43 -23.67
N SER A 61 4.81 11.38 -23.57
CA SER A 61 4.25 11.86 -22.31
C SER A 61 3.65 10.72 -21.46
N ALA A 62 3.58 10.91 -20.14
CA ALA A 62 3.10 9.91 -19.17
C ALA A 62 1.69 9.34 -19.47
N PHE A 63 0.88 10.06 -20.25
CA PHE A 63 -0.49 9.71 -20.62
C PHE A 63 -0.61 9.01 -21.98
N GLN A 64 0.45 9.00 -22.80
CA GLN A 64 0.47 8.36 -24.12
C GLN A 64 1.19 7.01 -24.13
N ASP A 65 1.76 6.59 -22.99
CA ASP A 65 2.52 5.36 -22.91
C ASP A 65 1.61 4.13 -22.76
N ARG A 66 1.68 3.22 -23.74
CA ARG A 66 0.91 1.98 -23.77
C ARG A 66 1.53 0.92 -22.86
N SER A 67 0.71 0.00 -22.34
CA SER A 67 1.23 -1.14 -21.56
C SER A 67 2.02 -2.09 -22.47
N ILE A 68 3.21 -2.51 -22.03
CA ILE A 68 4.10 -3.38 -22.82
C ILE A 68 4.57 -4.61 -22.03
N CYS A 69 4.99 -5.64 -22.75
CA CYS A 69 5.71 -6.75 -22.15
C CYS A 69 7.17 -6.39 -21.86
N LEU A 70 7.60 -6.53 -20.59
CA LEU A 70 8.98 -6.27 -20.13
C LEU A 70 10.05 -7.13 -20.82
N HIS A 71 9.66 -8.26 -21.41
CA HIS A 71 10.60 -9.21 -22.00
C HIS A 71 10.75 -9.12 -23.51
N CYS A 72 9.67 -8.86 -24.25
CA CYS A 72 9.71 -8.79 -25.72
C CYS A 72 9.36 -7.42 -26.29
N GLY A 73 8.96 -6.46 -25.46
CA GLY A 73 8.64 -5.10 -25.89
C GLY A 73 7.36 -4.96 -26.72
N ARG A 74 6.58 -6.04 -26.92
CA ARG A 74 5.29 -5.96 -27.61
C ARG A 74 4.33 -5.09 -26.79
N GLU A 75 3.51 -4.32 -27.50
CA GLU A 75 2.36 -3.64 -26.90
C GLU A 75 1.27 -4.66 -26.53
N LEU A 76 0.67 -4.47 -25.36
CA LEU A 76 -0.43 -5.28 -24.86
C LEU A 76 -1.76 -4.77 -25.42
N ARG A 77 -2.60 -5.68 -25.90
CA ARG A 77 -3.95 -5.35 -26.40
C ARG A 77 -4.95 -5.29 -25.25
N ALA A 78 -6.15 -4.76 -25.50
CA ALA A 78 -7.20 -4.63 -24.48
C ALA A 78 -7.49 -5.94 -23.71
N TYR A 79 -7.52 -7.09 -24.40
CA TYR A 79 -7.75 -8.39 -23.75
C TYR A 79 -6.56 -8.87 -22.89
N ASP A 80 -5.36 -8.33 -23.09
CA ASP A 80 -4.20 -8.59 -22.23
C ASP A 80 -4.21 -7.70 -20.98
N LEU A 81 -5.13 -6.73 -20.90
CA LEU A 81 -5.31 -5.79 -19.80
C LEU A 81 -6.52 -6.10 -18.92
N ILE A 82 -7.30 -7.14 -19.26
CA ILE A 82 -8.42 -7.58 -18.42
C ILE A 82 -7.83 -8.19 -17.14
N PRO A 83 -8.03 -7.56 -15.96
CA PRO A 83 -7.44 -8.02 -14.71
C PRO A 83 -7.85 -9.46 -14.42
N ILE A 84 -6.95 -10.24 -13.82
CA ILE A 84 -7.11 -11.64 -13.41
C ILE A 84 -7.28 -12.60 -14.61
N VAL A 85 -8.24 -12.35 -15.49
CA VAL A 85 -8.58 -13.16 -16.66
C VAL A 85 -7.41 -13.26 -17.65
N SER A 86 -6.72 -12.16 -17.92
CA SER A 86 -5.56 -12.15 -18.83
C SER A 86 -4.42 -13.03 -18.31
N TRP A 87 -4.14 -12.98 -17.02
CA TRP A 87 -3.09 -13.80 -16.40
C TRP A 87 -3.50 -15.27 -16.35
N VAL A 88 -4.73 -15.59 -15.92
CA VAL A 88 -5.24 -16.98 -15.85
C VAL A 88 -5.28 -17.62 -17.24
N SER A 89 -5.81 -16.92 -18.25
CA SER A 89 -5.91 -17.44 -19.63
C SER A 89 -4.55 -17.74 -20.26
N THR A 90 -3.52 -17.02 -19.83
CA THR A 90 -2.15 -17.20 -20.32
C THR A 90 -1.26 -18.03 -19.40
N ARG A 91 -1.82 -18.54 -18.29
CA ARG A 91 -1.10 -19.26 -17.22
C ARG A 91 0.10 -18.47 -16.70
N GLY A 92 -0.09 -17.16 -16.56
CA GLY A 92 0.93 -16.21 -16.11
C GLY A 92 2.12 -16.08 -17.05
N LYS A 93 1.91 -16.17 -18.38
CA LYS A 93 2.99 -16.06 -19.38
C LYS A 93 2.60 -15.07 -20.48
N CYS A 94 3.56 -14.34 -21.02
CA CYS A 94 3.30 -13.48 -22.17
C CYS A 94 2.83 -14.32 -23.38
N ARG A 95 1.77 -13.89 -24.08
CA ARG A 95 1.23 -14.67 -25.22
C ARG A 95 2.24 -14.88 -26.36
N THR A 96 3.10 -13.91 -26.62
CA THR A 96 4.11 -13.97 -27.70
C THR A 96 5.39 -14.66 -27.23
N CYS A 97 6.09 -14.13 -26.22
CA CYS A 97 7.41 -14.64 -25.83
C CYS A 97 7.39 -15.76 -24.78
N LYS A 98 6.22 -16.13 -24.26
CA LYS A 98 6.00 -17.19 -23.24
C LYS A 98 6.77 -17.04 -21.92
N LYS A 99 7.49 -15.93 -21.73
CA LYS A 99 8.15 -15.60 -20.47
C LYS A 99 7.12 -15.28 -19.39
N PRO A 100 7.40 -15.65 -18.12
CA PRO A 100 6.45 -15.50 -17.03
C PRO A 100 6.16 -14.01 -16.75
N ILE A 101 4.89 -13.73 -16.47
CA ILE A 101 4.42 -12.48 -15.87
C ILE A 101 4.53 -12.69 -14.35
N GLY A 102 5.05 -11.69 -13.64
CA GLY A 102 5.29 -11.82 -12.20
C GLY A 102 4.02 -12.14 -11.41
N LYS A 103 4.19 -12.77 -10.25
CA LYS A 103 3.08 -13.12 -9.34
C LYS A 103 2.55 -11.90 -8.57
N MET A 104 3.38 -10.87 -8.41
CA MET A 104 2.97 -9.66 -7.68
C MET A 104 1.92 -8.86 -8.46
N GLU A 105 1.94 -8.96 -9.78
CA GLU A 105 1.00 -8.30 -10.69
C GLU A 105 -0.42 -8.85 -10.47
N ILE A 106 -0.61 -10.17 -10.50
CA ILE A 106 -1.93 -10.76 -10.18
C ILE A 106 -2.30 -10.59 -8.71
N LEU A 107 -1.33 -10.64 -7.80
CA LEU A 107 -1.59 -10.46 -6.38
C LEU A 107 -2.11 -9.03 -6.09
N ALA A 108 -1.57 -8.01 -6.77
CA ALA A 108 -2.06 -6.64 -6.66
C ALA A 108 -3.51 -6.51 -7.18
N GLU A 109 -3.84 -7.13 -8.31
CA GLU A 109 -5.21 -7.12 -8.86
C GLU A 109 -6.22 -7.77 -7.90
N VAL A 110 -5.86 -8.92 -7.31
CA VAL A 110 -6.72 -9.63 -6.37
C VAL A 110 -6.82 -8.89 -5.04
N LEU A 111 -5.71 -8.43 -4.47
CA LEU A 111 -5.70 -7.77 -3.16
C LEU A 111 -6.39 -6.41 -3.19
N VAL A 112 -6.21 -5.59 -4.23
CA VAL A 112 -6.90 -4.29 -4.35
C VAL A 112 -8.38 -4.50 -4.68
N GLY A 113 -8.73 -5.47 -5.53
CA GLY A 113 -10.13 -5.84 -5.78
C GLY A 113 -10.83 -6.31 -4.51
N ALA A 114 -10.19 -7.21 -3.75
CA ALA A 114 -10.71 -7.71 -2.49
C ALA A 114 -10.80 -6.60 -1.42
N SER A 115 -9.80 -5.73 -1.30
CA SER A 115 -9.82 -4.65 -0.30
C SER A 115 -10.95 -3.65 -0.56
N PHE A 116 -11.30 -3.37 -1.82
CA PHE A 116 -12.45 -2.53 -2.16
C PHE A 116 -13.77 -3.17 -1.71
N VAL A 117 -13.94 -4.47 -1.98
CA VAL A 117 -15.14 -5.20 -1.54
C VAL A 117 -15.22 -5.26 -0.02
N VAL A 118 -14.14 -5.64 0.65
CA VAL A 118 -14.10 -5.70 2.12
C VAL A 118 -14.41 -4.33 2.70
N SER A 119 -13.80 -3.26 2.17
CA SER A 119 -14.05 -1.89 2.64
C SER A 119 -15.52 -1.49 2.49
N TYR A 120 -16.20 -1.90 1.43
CA TYR A 120 -17.63 -1.68 1.27
C TYR A 120 -18.49 -2.49 2.26
N LEU A 121 -18.07 -3.72 2.59
CA LEU A 121 -18.84 -4.59 3.50
C LEU A 121 -18.72 -4.17 4.96
N VAL A 122 -17.56 -3.67 5.38
CA VAL A 122 -17.26 -3.35 6.79
C VAL A 122 -17.00 -1.85 7.02
N TRP A 123 -17.46 -0.99 6.10
CA TRP A 123 -17.23 0.45 6.21
C TRP A 123 -17.84 1.00 7.51
N PRO A 124 -17.08 1.75 8.34
CA PRO A 124 -17.59 2.24 9.61
C PRO A 124 -18.54 3.43 9.46
N TYR A 125 -18.62 4.05 8.28
CA TYR A 125 -19.48 5.20 8.01
C TYR A 125 -20.74 4.79 7.25
N MET A 126 -21.83 5.52 7.48
CA MET A 126 -23.09 5.38 6.75
C MET A 126 -22.89 5.67 5.25
N PHE A 127 -23.64 5.02 4.36
CA PHE A 127 -23.59 5.28 2.92
C PHE A 127 -24.44 6.50 2.49
N ASP A 128 -24.24 7.63 3.16
CA ASP A 128 -24.72 8.94 2.71
C ASP A 128 -23.67 9.62 1.82
N THR A 129 -23.93 10.85 1.37
CA THR A 129 -23.02 11.60 0.50
C THR A 129 -21.60 11.67 1.08
N GLN A 130 -21.49 11.85 2.40
CA GLN A 130 -20.23 12.04 3.09
C GLN A 130 -19.47 10.73 3.30
N GLY A 131 -20.15 9.67 3.72
CA GLY A 131 -19.53 8.35 3.85
C GLY A 131 -19.09 7.77 2.50
N ILE A 132 -19.77 8.11 1.39
CA ILE A 132 -19.31 7.80 0.04
C ILE A 132 -18.01 8.56 -0.28
N VAL A 133 -17.91 9.86 0.06
CA VAL A 133 -16.67 10.64 -0.11
C VAL A 133 -15.52 10.01 0.68
N TYR A 134 -15.77 9.60 1.93
CA TYR A 134 -14.79 8.90 2.75
C TYR A 134 -14.34 7.58 2.14
N LEU A 135 -15.27 6.78 1.63
CA LEU A 135 -14.95 5.52 0.95
C LEU A 135 -14.10 5.77 -0.31
N VAL A 136 -14.41 6.80 -1.09
CA VAL A 136 -13.65 7.13 -2.31
C VAL A 136 -12.23 7.55 -1.96
N ILE A 137 -12.04 8.43 -0.97
CA ILE A 137 -10.71 8.82 -0.49
C ILE A 137 -9.93 7.59 -0.03
N TRP A 138 -10.56 6.72 0.76
CA TRP A 138 -9.98 5.46 1.22
C TRP A 138 -9.57 4.52 0.08
N CYS A 139 -10.43 4.34 -0.92
CA CYS A 139 -10.14 3.54 -2.11
C CYS A 139 -8.94 4.10 -2.90
N ILE A 140 -8.82 5.42 -3.02
CA ILE A 140 -7.64 6.05 -3.64
C ILE A 140 -6.39 5.77 -2.81
N MET A 141 -6.48 5.89 -1.48
CA MET A 141 -5.36 5.57 -0.58
C MET A 141 -4.95 4.09 -0.71
N LEU A 142 -5.89 3.15 -0.78
CA LEU A 142 -5.60 1.73 -0.97
C LEU A 142 -4.78 1.46 -2.24
N VAL A 143 -5.04 2.19 -3.33
CA VAL A 143 -4.24 2.08 -4.56
C VAL A 143 -2.82 2.61 -4.36
N LEU A 144 -2.65 3.76 -3.69
CA LEU A 144 -1.33 4.31 -3.37
C LEU A 144 -0.55 3.41 -2.40
N LEU A 145 -1.24 2.80 -1.44
CA LEU A 145 -0.67 1.82 -0.52
C LEU A 145 -0.28 0.54 -1.24
N ALA A 146 -1.06 0.07 -2.21
CA ALA A 146 -0.67 -1.05 -3.05
C ALA A 146 0.62 -0.76 -3.83
N ILE A 147 0.81 0.47 -4.34
CA ILE A 147 2.06 0.90 -4.98
C ILE A 147 3.23 0.80 -3.98
N HIS A 148 3.09 1.34 -2.77
CA HIS A 148 4.13 1.24 -1.72
C HIS A 148 4.42 -0.20 -1.32
N TRP A 149 3.38 -1.00 -1.10
CA TRP A 149 3.49 -2.41 -0.75
C TRP A 149 4.33 -3.17 -1.79
N MET A 150 4.05 -2.96 -3.08
CA MET A 150 4.82 -3.58 -4.16
C MET A 150 6.25 -3.03 -4.27
N TYR A 151 6.44 -1.72 -4.07
CA TYR A 151 7.74 -1.07 -4.23
C TYR A 151 8.69 -1.48 -3.10
N ASP A 152 8.22 -1.45 -1.86
CA ASP A 152 9.00 -1.83 -0.70
C ASP A 152 9.32 -3.33 -0.71
N ALA A 153 8.34 -4.18 -1.07
CA ALA A 153 8.56 -5.63 -1.19
C ALA A 153 9.63 -6.02 -2.23
N ARG A 154 9.92 -5.14 -3.20
CA ARG A 154 10.91 -5.39 -4.26
C ARG A 154 12.24 -4.67 -4.03
N TRP A 155 12.21 -3.44 -3.55
CA TRP A 155 13.37 -2.56 -3.50
C TRP A 155 13.65 -1.95 -2.13
N PHE A 156 12.90 -2.29 -1.08
CA PHE A 156 13.10 -1.75 0.28
C PHE A 156 13.06 -0.22 0.33
N LEU A 157 12.20 0.37 -0.52
CA LEU A 157 12.07 1.80 -0.70
C LEU A 157 10.60 2.21 -0.65
N LEU A 158 10.33 3.29 0.07
CA LEU A 158 9.04 3.96 0.13
C LEU A 158 9.20 5.34 -0.53
N LEU A 159 8.45 5.59 -1.61
CA LEU A 159 8.60 6.81 -2.41
C LEU A 159 7.98 8.01 -1.71
N ASP A 160 8.82 9.01 -1.37
CA ASP A 160 8.40 10.25 -0.71
C ASP A 160 7.22 10.94 -1.40
N ARG A 161 7.24 11.02 -2.74
CA ARG A 161 6.14 11.64 -3.51
C ARG A 161 4.81 10.94 -3.26
N ILE A 162 4.80 9.61 -3.19
CA ILE A 162 3.58 8.84 -2.93
C ILE A 162 3.20 8.95 -1.46
N THR A 163 4.16 8.92 -0.53
CA THR A 163 3.87 9.12 0.91
C THR A 163 3.23 10.48 1.18
N ILE A 164 3.70 11.55 0.52
CA ILE A 164 3.09 12.88 0.61
C ILE A 164 1.66 12.88 0.08
N LEU A 165 1.38 12.21 -1.05
CA LEU A 165 0.02 12.09 -1.56
C LEU A 165 -0.91 11.35 -0.57
N ILE A 166 -0.43 10.28 0.06
CA ILE A 166 -1.17 9.57 1.11
C ILE A 166 -1.41 10.51 2.31
N ALA A 167 -0.42 11.29 2.73
CA ALA A 167 -0.55 12.28 3.80
C ALA A 167 -1.57 13.38 3.48
N ILE A 168 -1.61 13.88 2.24
CA ILE A 168 -2.62 14.85 1.79
C ILE A 168 -4.02 14.24 1.87
N LEU A 169 -4.20 13.01 1.39
CA LEU A 169 -5.49 12.32 1.46
C LEU A 169 -5.93 12.06 2.90
N ALA A 170 -5.01 11.64 3.77
CA ALA A 170 -5.27 11.47 5.20
C ALA A 170 -5.64 12.81 5.87
N LEU A 171 -4.96 13.90 5.51
CA LEU A 171 -5.26 15.24 6.01
C LEU A 171 -6.65 15.72 5.56
N ILE A 172 -7.02 15.50 4.29
CA ILE A 172 -8.36 15.82 3.78
C ILE A 172 -9.41 15.00 4.54
N PHE A 173 -9.18 13.70 4.68
CA PHE A 173 -10.08 12.79 5.40
C PHE A 173 -10.33 13.27 6.84
N VAL A 174 -9.25 13.51 7.60
CA VAL A 174 -9.39 13.94 9.00
C VAL A 174 -9.98 15.33 9.11
N SER A 175 -9.67 16.25 8.19
CA SER A 175 -10.25 17.61 8.19
C SER A 175 -11.76 17.58 7.96
N LEU A 176 -12.22 16.74 7.02
CA LEU A 176 -13.65 16.55 6.79
C LEU A 176 -14.33 15.90 8.01
N ARG A 177 -13.70 14.89 8.62
CA ARG A 177 -14.24 14.24 9.85
C ARG A 177 -14.36 15.26 10.99
N LEU A 178 -13.33 16.07 11.22
CA LEU A 178 -13.30 17.06 12.30
C LEU A 178 -14.35 18.17 12.10
N ALA A 179 -14.71 18.48 10.85
CA ALA A 179 -15.71 19.50 10.54
C ALA A 179 -17.13 19.10 11.01
N ASP A 180 -17.42 17.80 11.14
CA ASP A 180 -18.72 17.32 11.63
C ASP A 180 -18.78 17.24 13.16
N ILE A 181 -17.64 17.37 13.84
CA ILE A 181 -17.56 17.19 15.29
C ILE A 181 -18.04 18.47 15.99
N PRO A 182 -19.01 18.38 16.92
CA PRO A 182 -19.44 19.52 17.70
C PRO A 182 -18.26 20.19 18.43
N ALA A 183 -18.24 21.54 18.45
CA ALA A 183 -17.16 22.33 19.05
C ALA A 183 -16.71 21.89 20.47
N PRO A 184 -17.61 21.46 21.39
CA PRO A 184 -17.19 20.99 22.71
C PRO A 184 -16.33 19.73 22.70
N LEU A 185 -16.43 18.89 21.66
CA LEU A 185 -15.72 17.62 21.55
C LEU A 185 -14.43 17.73 20.71
N LEU A 186 -14.28 18.81 19.94
CA LEU A 186 -13.17 19.00 19.01
C LEU A 186 -11.79 18.95 19.70
N GLY A 187 -11.67 19.52 20.90
CA GLY A 187 -10.42 19.55 21.64
C GLY A 187 -9.90 18.15 22.02
N GLY A 188 -10.80 17.24 22.38
CA GLY A 188 -10.46 15.85 22.70
C GLY A 188 -9.97 15.07 21.48
N GLU A 189 -10.60 15.28 20.33
CA GLU A 189 -10.23 14.63 19.07
C GLU A 189 -8.87 15.12 18.55
N LEU A 190 -8.62 16.43 18.61
CA LEU A 190 -7.31 17.00 18.26
C LEU A 190 -6.20 16.48 19.18
N LEU A 191 -6.48 16.37 20.48
CA LEU A 191 -5.55 15.78 21.44
C LEU A 191 -5.29 14.31 21.10
N GLY A 192 -6.34 13.53 20.79
CA GLY A 192 -6.23 12.14 20.37
C GLY A 192 -5.32 11.96 19.15
N ILE A 193 -5.54 12.75 18.10
CA ILE A 193 -4.69 12.76 16.90
C ILE A 193 -3.24 13.13 17.26
N GLY A 194 -3.05 14.15 18.11
CA GLY A 194 -1.73 14.57 18.59
C GLY A 194 -0.99 13.47 19.32
N ILE A 195 -1.69 12.72 20.19
CA ILE A 195 -1.13 11.56 20.91
C ILE A 195 -0.79 10.45 19.91
N THR A 196 -1.67 10.13 18.96
CA THR A 196 -1.39 9.10 17.94
C THR A 196 -0.16 9.45 17.10
N LEU A 197 0.02 10.72 16.73
CA LEU A 197 1.22 11.21 16.05
C LEU A 197 2.48 11.09 16.92
N ALA A 198 2.38 11.36 18.22
CA ALA A 198 3.51 11.15 19.13
C ALA A 198 3.86 9.66 19.30
N VAL A 199 2.85 8.79 19.41
CA VAL A 199 3.01 7.36 19.66
C VAL A 199 3.48 6.60 18.42
N LEU A 200 2.93 6.86 17.23
CA LEU A 200 3.28 6.12 16.02
C LEU A 200 4.57 6.65 15.37
N PRO A 201 4.55 7.75 14.59
CA PRO A 201 5.77 8.23 13.94
C PRO A 201 6.77 8.81 14.95
N GLY A 202 6.33 9.34 16.10
CA GLY A 202 7.25 9.83 17.14
C GLY A 202 8.10 8.71 17.76
N PHE A 203 7.50 7.58 18.13
CA PHE A 203 8.24 6.43 18.64
C PHE A 203 9.18 5.82 17.59
N TYR A 204 8.70 5.60 16.36
CA TYR A 204 9.54 5.09 15.27
C TYR A 204 10.67 6.06 14.89
N GLY A 205 10.40 7.37 14.94
CA GLY A 205 11.41 8.42 14.77
C GLY A 205 12.47 8.38 15.85
N LEU A 206 12.10 8.16 17.11
CA LEU A 206 13.03 7.98 18.21
C LEU A 206 13.91 6.74 17.99
N LEU A 207 13.33 5.60 17.62
CA LEU A 207 14.08 4.39 17.28
C LEU A 207 15.03 4.61 16.10
N TYR A 208 14.61 5.36 15.08
CA TYR A 208 15.45 5.72 13.95
C TYR A 208 16.67 6.55 14.39
N VAL A 209 16.45 7.59 15.21
CA VAL A 209 17.53 8.46 15.72
C VAL A 209 18.50 7.69 16.61
N ILE A 210 17.99 6.89 17.55
CA ILE A 210 18.81 6.08 18.47
C ILE A 210 19.65 5.06 17.69
N SER A 211 19.03 4.36 16.74
CA SER A 211 19.70 3.33 15.94
C SER A 211 20.56 3.90 14.80
N ARG A 212 20.55 5.22 14.59
CA ARG A 212 21.14 5.90 13.43
C ARG A 212 20.71 5.28 12.09
N GLY A 213 19.44 4.89 12.00
CA GLY A 213 18.86 4.20 10.84
C GLY A 213 19.25 2.73 10.70
N GLY A 214 19.86 2.12 11.72
CA GLY A 214 20.27 0.71 11.69
C GLY A 214 19.12 -0.28 11.87
N TRP A 215 18.08 0.09 12.63
CA TRP A 215 16.96 -0.83 12.95
C TRP A 215 15.74 -0.63 12.06
N ILE A 216 15.41 0.63 11.78
CA ILE A 216 14.17 1.02 11.09
C ILE A 216 14.53 1.98 9.96
N GLY A 217 13.85 1.85 8.82
CA GLY A 217 14.00 2.77 7.71
C GLY A 217 13.27 4.09 7.97
N PHE A 218 13.87 5.21 7.56
CA PHE A 218 13.18 6.51 7.66
C PHE A 218 11.90 6.56 6.81
N GLY A 219 11.81 5.72 5.77
CA GLY A 219 10.59 5.55 4.99
C GLY A 219 9.40 5.09 5.84
N ASP A 220 9.63 4.14 6.77
CA ASP A 220 8.58 3.62 7.66
C ASP A 220 8.08 4.71 8.60
N VAL A 221 8.99 5.52 9.15
CA VAL A 221 8.68 6.70 9.98
C VAL A 221 7.78 7.67 9.21
N LYS A 222 8.11 7.98 7.95
CA LYS A 222 7.31 8.86 7.10
C LYS A 222 5.93 8.28 6.79
N LEU A 223 5.84 6.98 6.57
CA LEU A 223 4.57 6.30 6.26
C LEU A 223 3.63 6.26 7.48
N LEU A 224 4.17 6.22 8.70
CA LEU A 224 3.37 6.26 9.92
C LEU A 224 2.68 7.61 10.17
N VAL A 225 3.14 8.70 9.54
CA VAL A 225 2.48 10.02 9.65
C VAL A 225 1.07 10.01 9.07
N PRO A 226 0.83 9.66 7.79
CA PRO A 226 -0.53 9.53 7.27
C PRO A 226 -1.36 8.50 8.03
N PHE A 227 -0.75 7.42 8.53
CA PHE A 227 -1.48 6.41 9.30
C PHE A 227 -2.00 6.99 10.60
N ALA A 228 -1.15 7.69 11.35
CA ALA A 228 -1.54 8.36 12.58
C ALA A 228 -2.65 9.40 12.39
N LEU A 229 -2.67 10.10 11.24
CA LEU A 229 -3.75 11.05 10.92
C LEU A 229 -5.09 10.36 10.63
N MET A 230 -5.08 9.13 10.11
CA MET A 230 -6.31 8.38 9.82
C MET A 230 -6.87 7.64 11.03
N LEU A 231 -6.02 7.30 12.00
CA LEU A 231 -6.46 6.52 13.15
C LEU A 231 -7.16 7.41 14.20
N PRO A 232 -8.29 6.96 14.77
CA PRO A 232 -9.07 7.79 15.70
C PRO A 232 -8.35 8.12 17.01
N SER A 233 -7.55 7.18 17.52
CA SER A 233 -6.93 7.30 18.84
C SER A 233 -5.65 6.47 18.96
N TRP A 234 -4.92 6.66 20.05
CA TRP A 234 -3.59 6.06 20.25
C TRP A 234 -3.65 4.54 20.43
N GLU A 235 -4.77 4.00 20.93
CA GLU A 235 -5.03 2.56 21.07
C GLU A 235 -4.98 1.87 19.70
N TYR A 236 -5.53 2.52 18.68
CA TYR A 236 -5.43 2.04 17.30
C TYR A 236 -3.97 2.08 16.81
N GLY A 237 -3.19 3.09 17.22
CA GLY A 237 -1.77 3.16 16.92
C GLY A 237 -0.99 1.98 17.52
N VAL A 238 -1.25 1.64 18.77
CA VAL A 238 -0.66 0.47 19.43
C VAL A 238 -1.09 -0.82 18.73
N LEU A 239 -2.38 -0.96 18.40
CA LEU A 239 -2.90 -2.10 17.66
C LEU A 239 -2.22 -2.25 16.30
N LEU A 240 -2.00 -1.17 15.57
CA LEU A 240 -1.31 -1.18 14.28
C LEU A 240 0.11 -1.72 14.43
N ILE A 241 0.88 -1.20 15.41
CA ILE A 241 2.26 -1.68 15.65
C ILE A 241 2.25 -3.16 16.03
N PHE A 242 1.32 -3.57 16.89
CA PHE A 242 1.18 -4.97 17.29
C PHE A 242 0.87 -5.86 16.09
N LEU A 243 -0.14 -5.52 15.29
CA LEU A 243 -0.51 -6.28 14.10
C LEU A 243 0.62 -6.32 13.06
N ALA A 244 1.33 -5.22 12.85
CA ALA A 244 2.45 -5.18 11.90
C ALA A 244 3.56 -6.17 12.30
N ASN A 245 3.93 -6.17 13.59
CA ASN A 245 4.90 -7.12 14.13
C ASN A 245 4.37 -8.56 14.12
N LEU A 246 3.09 -8.78 14.46
CA LEU A 246 2.47 -10.10 14.44
C LEU A 246 2.48 -10.70 13.02
N ILE A 247 2.01 -9.94 12.02
CA ILE A 247 2.00 -10.38 10.62
C ILE A 247 3.43 -10.63 10.15
N GLY A 248 4.37 -9.73 10.47
CA GLY A 248 5.78 -9.91 10.19
C GLY A 248 6.33 -11.22 10.78
N CYS A 249 6.09 -11.48 12.06
CA CYS A 249 6.50 -12.73 12.71
C CYS A 249 5.88 -13.97 12.05
N LEU A 250 4.58 -13.95 11.76
CA LEU A 250 3.88 -15.08 11.14
C LEU A 250 4.39 -15.40 9.74
N VAL A 251 4.84 -14.39 8.98
CA VAL A 251 5.39 -14.57 7.63
C VAL A 251 6.87 -14.96 7.66
N LEU A 252 7.65 -14.31 8.53
CA LEU A 252 9.11 -14.43 8.53
C LEU A 252 9.62 -15.63 9.33
N LEU A 253 8.99 -15.99 10.45
CA LEU A 253 9.44 -17.14 11.26
C LEU A 253 9.41 -18.45 10.47
N PRO A 254 8.35 -18.82 9.72
CA PRO A 254 8.37 -20.02 8.91
C PRO A 254 9.45 -19.99 7.82
N ALA A 255 9.70 -18.81 7.23
CA ALA A 255 10.74 -18.64 6.22
C ALA A 255 12.16 -18.81 6.79
N MET A 256 12.39 -18.33 8.02
CA MET A 256 13.64 -18.52 8.76
C MET A 256 13.83 -19.98 9.19
N VAL A 257 12.79 -20.63 9.74
CA VAL A 257 12.82 -22.05 10.12
C VAL A 257 13.09 -22.94 8.90
N SER A 258 12.49 -22.60 7.76
CA SER A 258 12.73 -23.28 6.48
C SER A 258 14.12 -23.01 5.87
N LYS A 259 15.00 -22.28 6.57
CA LYS A 259 16.35 -21.84 6.12
C LYS A 259 16.36 -21.06 4.80
N LYS A 260 15.20 -20.55 4.36
CA LYS A 260 15.10 -19.69 3.17
C LYS A 260 15.56 -18.27 3.47
N LEU A 261 15.56 -17.88 4.75
CA LEU A 261 15.97 -16.58 5.23
C LEU A 261 17.00 -16.73 6.35
N SER A 262 18.10 -15.98 6.28
CA SER A 262 19.08 -15.91 7.37
C SER A 262 18.64 -14.87 8.41
N ARG A 263 19.16 -14.99 9.65
CA ARG A 263 18.95 -13.97 10.70
C ARG A 263 19.47 -12.57 10.35
N THR A 264 20.35 -12.47 9.37
CA THR A 264 20.95 -11.22 8.90
C THR A 264 20.29 -10.67 7.63
N SER A 265 19.29 -11.38 7.10
CA SER A 265 18.60 -10.94 5.89
C SER A 265 17.77 -9.70 6.19
N ARG A 266 17.92 -8.65 5.37
CA ARG A 266 17.04 -7.48 5.43
C ARG A 266 15.65 -7.87 4.94
N VAL A 267 14.61 -7.39 5.62
CA VAL A 267 13.21 -7.66 5.29
C VAL A 267 12.47 -6.33 5.11
N PRO A 268 11.65 -6.17 4.06
CA PRO A 268 10.87 -4.97 3.86
C PRO A 268 9.72 -4.95 4.87
N PHE A 269 9.72 -3.96 5.78
CA PHE A 269 8.73 -3.86 6.85
C PHE A 269 7.46 -3.11 6.41
N GLY A 270 7.57 -2.25 5.40
CA GLY A 270 6.46 -1.47 4.85
C GLY A 270 5.23 -2.31 4.49
N PRO A 271 5.35 -3.48 3.81
CA PRO A 271 4.24 -4.37 3.53
C PRO A 271 3.43 -4.79 4.74
N PHE A 272 4.09 -5.04 5.87
CA PHE A 272 3.43 -5.45 7.12
C PHE A 272 2.75 -4.27 7.79
N LEU A 273 3.38 -3.09 7.78
CA LEU A 273 2.76 -1.84 8.25
C LEU A 273 1.49 -1.51 7.47
N ILE A 274 1.52 -1.64 6.14
CA ILE A 274 0.36 -1.36 5.27
C ILE A 274 -0.77 -2.36 5.56
N ALA A 275 -0.45 -3.65 5.67
CA ALA A 275 -1.45 -4.68 5.98
C ALA A 275 -2.09 -4.42 7.36
N ALA A 276 -1.28 -4.13 8.37
CA ALA A 276 -1.75 -3.81 9.71
C ALA A 276 -2.61 -2.54 9.73
N PHE A 277 -2.23 -1.51 8.99
CA PHE A 277 -3.00 -0.28 8.86
C PHE A 277 -4.40 -0.54 8.27
N VAL A 278 -4.48 -1.30 7.17
CA VAL A 278 -5.76 -1.66 6.55
C VAL A 278 -6.65 -2.44 7.51
N ILE A 279 -6.09 -3.41 8.24
CA ILE A 279 -6.84 -4.17 9.25
C ILE A 279 -7.30 -3.25 10.39
N THR A 280 -6.43 -2.36 10.86
CA THR A 280 -6.72 -1.45 11.98
C THR A 280 -7.83 -0.45 11.62
N VAL A 281 -7.82 0.10 10.40
CA VAL A 281 -8.88 1.03 9.96
C VAL A 281 -10.23 0.33 9.82
N LEU A 282 -10.25 -0.90 9.28
CA LEU A 282 -11.50 -1.59 8.95
C LEU A 282 -12.07 -2.42 10.11
N PHE A 283 -11.21 -2.95 10.99
CA PHE A 283 -11.60 -3.89 12.04
C PHE A 283 -11.10 -3.47 13.44
N GLY A 284 -10.41 -2.34 13.55
CA GLY A 284 -9.77 -1.92 14.80
C GLY A 284 -10.75 -1.81 15.96
N GLN A 285 -11.93 -1.22 15.73
CA GLN A 285 -12.98 -1.12 16.75
C GLN A 285 -13.39 -2.50 17.26
N ASN A 286 -13.73 -3.43 16.37
CA ASN A 286 -14.12 -4.79 16.74
C ASN A 286 -13.01 -5.54 17.51
N ILE A 287 -11.75 -5.36 17.10
CA ILE A 287 -10.60 -6.01 17.76
C ILE A 287 -10.38 -5.43 19.15
N LEU A 288 -10.43 -4.09 19.29
CA LEU A 288 -10.26 -3.41 20.58
C LEU A 288 -11.41 -3.76 21.54
N ASP A 289 -12.66 -3.75 21.06
CA ASP A 289 -13.83 -4.12 21.86
C ASP A 289 -13.75 -5.57 22.34
N PHE A 290 -13.34 -6.50 21.47
CA PHE A 290 -13.11 -7.88 21.85
C PHE A 290 -12.02 -8.01 22.92
N TYR A 291 -10.89 -7.31 22.74
CA TYR A 291 -9.78 -7.35 23.68
C TYR A 291 -10.16 -6.78 25.04
N ILE A 292 -10.77 -5.60 25.07
CA ILE A 292 -11.20 -4.95 26.31
C ILE A 292 -12.27 -5.79 26.99
N GLY A 293 -13.30 -6.20 26.26
CA GLY A 293 -14.46 -6.90 26.83
C GLY A 293 -14.22 -8.36 27.27
N THR A 294 -13.15 -9.02 26.79
CA THR A 294 -12.90 -10.45 27.08
C THR A 294 -11.61 -10.69 27.88
N VAL A 295 -10.59 -9.84 27.70
CA VAL A 295 -9.24 -10.08 28.26
C VAL A 295 -8.95 -9.17 29.45
N LEU A 296 -9.49 -7.94 29.45
CA LEU A 296 -9.27 -6.98 30.54
C LEU A 296 -10.37 -7.01 31.62
N PHE A 297 -11.56 -7.52 31.28
CA PHE A 297 -12.70 -7.72 32.20
C PHE A 297 -13.10 -9.20 32.21
#